data_AF-A0A7W1IBW7-F1
#
_entry.id   AF-A0A7W1IBW7-F1
#
_cell.length_a   1.000
_cell.length_b   1.000
_cell.length_c   1.000
_cell.angle_alpha   90.00
_cell.angle_beta   90.00
_cell.angle_gamma   90.00
#
_symmetry.space_group_name_H-M   'P 1'
#
loop_
_entity.id
_entity.type
_entity.pdbx_description
1 polymer ?
#
loop_
_entity_poly.entity_id
_entity_poly.type
_entity_poly.pdbx_seq_one_letter_code
_entity_poly.pdbx_strand_id
1 'polypeptide(L)'
;MTNPNALATSPLDLSAIVLCYKAGEGVRKVIEPLYAQLKDSGVRFELVLVANFWPGSGDVTAEVVEAFSRQNEHVRTVIRQKEGDM
;
A
#
# COMPACT_ATOMS: atom_id res chain seq x y z
N MET A 1 -8.26 -20.83 -27.53
CA MET A 1 -6.99 -20.21 -27.10
C MET A 1 -7.06 -20.00 -25.60
N THR A 2 -6.47 -20.89 -24.81
CA THR A 2 -6.44 -20.78 -23.34
C THR A 2 -5.19 -20.01 -22.91
N ASN A 3 -5.40 -18.91 -22.20
CA ASN A 3 -4.32 -18.07 -21.68
C ASN A 3 -3.54 -18.85 -20.59
N PRO A 4 -2.23 -19.11 -20.77
CA PRO A 4 -1.44 -19.89 -19.81
C PRO A 4 -1.23 -19.19 -18.45
N ASN A 5 -1.71 -17.95 -18.29
CA ASN A 5 -1.62 -17.21 -17.02
C ASN A 5 -2.80 -17.45 -16.07
N ALA A 6 -3.69 -18.41 -16.37
CA ALA A 6 -4.85 -18.76 -15.55
C ALA A 6 -4.50 -19.71 -14.38
N LEU A 7 -3.31 -19.57 -13.78
CA LEU A 7 -3.06 -20.14 -12.45
C LEU A 7 -3.86 -19.29 -11.46
N ALA A 8 -5.00 -19.85 -11.04
CA ALA A 8 -6.07 -19.20 -10.29
C ALA A 8 -5.58 -18.43 -9.06
N THR A 9 -5.42 -17.11 -9.21
CA THR A 9 -5.64 -16.18 -8.11
C THR A 9 -7.05 -15.65 -8.34
N SER A 10 -8.00 -16.08 -7.53
CA SER A 10 -9.38 -15.59 -7.66
C SER A 10 -9.36 -14.05 -7.66
N PRO A 11 -10.04 -13.37 -8.60
CA PRO A 11 -9.88 -11.94 -8.82
C PRO A 11 -10.22 -11.15 -7.55
N LEU A 12 -9.38 -10.18 -7.16
CA LEU A 12 -9.70 -9.28 -6.05
C LEU A 12 -11.03 -8.56 -6.34
N ASP A 13 -11.82 -8.32 -5.30
CA ASP A 13 -13.10 -7.61 -5.38
C ASP A 13 -12.89 -6.09 -5.20
N LEU A 14 -11.84 -5.68 -4.49
CA LEU A 14 -11.53 -4.29 -4.18
C LEU A 14 -10.02 -4.02 -4.14
N SER A 15 -9.59 -2.93 -4.80
CA SER A 15 -8.26 -2.35 -4.61
C SER A 15 -8.40 -0.97 -3.98
N ALA A 16 -7.89 -0.80 -2.75
CA ALA A 16 -7.85 0.48 -2.06
C ALA A 16 -6.45 1.10 -2.20
N ILE A 17 -6.36 2.32 -2.71
CA ILE A 17 -5.07 3.01 -2.93
C ILE A 17 -4.98 4.24 -2.03
N VAL A 18 -3.91 4.34 -1.24
CA VAL A 18 -3.66 5.45 -0.32
C VAL A 18 -2.36 6.15 -0.69
N LEU A 19 -2.45 7.45 -0.95
CA LEU A 19 -1.29 8.31 -1.19
C LEU A 19 -0.71 8.77 0.15
N CYS A 20 0.51 8.35 0.45
CA CYS A 20 1.20 8.54 1.71
C CYS A 20 2.35 9.55 1.53
N TYR A 21 2.03 10.84 1.37
CA TYR A 21 3.05 11.87 1.12
C TYR A 21 3.38 12.65 2.39
N LYS A 22 4.64 12.61 2.83
CA LYS A 22 5.15 13.37 4.00
C LYS A 22 4.30 13.23 5.27
N ALA A 23 3.75 12.03 5.48
CA ALA A 23 2.86 11.74 6.60
C ALA A 23 3.62 11.27 7.84
N GLY A 24 4.86 10.80 7.69
CA GLY A 24 5.66 10.15 8.72
C GLY A 24 4.87 9.05 9.44
N GLU A 25 5.03 8.96 10.76
CA GLU A 25 4.24 8.07 11.63
C GLU A 25 2.73 8.38 11.63
N GLY A 26 2.34 9.61 11.26
CA GLY A 26 0.94 10.02 11.20
C GLY A 26 0.09 9.18 10.23
N VAL A 27 0.73 8.57 9.22
CA VAL A 27 0.06 7.70 8.24
C VAL A 27 -0.67 6.52 8.90
N ARG A 28 -0.17 6.03 10.04
CA ARG A 28 -0.75 4.91 10.80
C ARG A 28 -2.19 5.16 11.22
N LYS A 29 -2.52 6.41 11.57
CA LYS A 29 -3.88 6.83 11.95
C LYS A 29 -4.91 6.62 10.85
N VAL A 30 -4.47 6.46 9.60
CA VAL A 30 -5.33 6.20 8.44
C VAL A 30 -5.24 4.74 8.02
N ILE A 31 -4.04 4.21 7.83
CA ILE A 31 -3.86 2.86 7.22
C ILE A 31 -4.25 1.73 8.16
N GLU A 32 -4.04 1.86 9.47
CA GLU A 32 -4.37 0.82 10.45
C GLU A 32 -5.88 0.61 10.58
N PRO A 33 -6.72 1.64 10.84
CA PRO A 33 -8.16 1.45 10.89
C PRO A 33 -8.76 1.07 9.53
N LEU A 34 -8.24 1.62 8.42
CA LEU A 34 -8.69 1.22 7.08
C LEU A 34 -8.43 -0.26 6.82
N TYR A 35 -7.23 -0.76 7.13
CA TYR A 35 -6.90 -2.17 6.98
C TYR A 35 -7.79 -3.05 7.85
N ALA A 36 -8.03 -2.67 9.10
CA ALA A 36 -8.94 -3.40 9.99
C ALA A 36 -10.36 -3.50 9.39
N GLN A 37 -10.91 -2.40 8.89
CA GLN A 37 -12.23 -2.39 8.24
C GLN A 37 -12.27 -3.25 6.97
N LEU A 38 -11.23 -3.20 6.14
CA LEU A 38 -11.13 -4.04 4.94
C LEU A 38 -11.06 -5.52 5.31
N LYS A 39 -10.28 -5.87 6.33
CA LYS A 39 -10.16 -7.24 6.84
C LYS A 39 -11.48 -7.75 7.41
N ASP A 40 -12.18 -6.94 8.18
CA ASP A 40 -13.46 -7.31 8.82
C ASP A 40 -14.62 -7.38 7.82
N SER A 41 -14.48 -6.76 6.64
CA SER A 41 -15.53 -6.75 5.61
C SER A 41 -15.75 -8.11 4.94
N GLY A 42 -14.79 -9.04 5.01
CA GLY A 42 -14.82 -10.30 4.29
C GLY A 42 -14.65 -10.19 2.77
N VAL A 43 -14.44 -8.99 2.24
CA VAL A 43 -14.15 -8.72 0.83
C VAL A 43 -12.71 -9.14 0.51
N ARG A 44 -12.46 -9.70 -0.67
CA ARG A 44 -11.09 -9.98 -1.12
C ARG A 44 -10.47 -8.68 -1.60
N PHE A 45 -9.48 -8.17 -0.89
CA PHE A 45 -8.93 -6.85 -1.16
C PHE A 45 -7.41 -6.84 -1.30
N GLU A 46 -6.91 -5.78 -1.92
CA GLU A 46 -5.55 -5.29 -1.71
C GLU A 46 -5.58 -3.84 -1.21
N LEU A 47 -4.65 -3.51 -0.31
CA LEU A 47 -4.39 -2.14 0.13
C LEU A 47 -3.02 -1.72 -0.41
N VAL A 48 -3.02 -0.78 -1.36
CA VAL A 48 -1.81 -0.25 -1.99
C VAL A 48 -1.42 1.08 -1.34
N LEU A 49 -0.25 1.13 -0.74
CA LEU A 49 0.32 2.32 -0.09
C LEU A 49 1.38 2.94 -0.98
N VAL A 50 1.13 4.16 -1.48
CA VAL A 50 2.07 4.88 -2.35
C VAL A 50 2.84 5.90 -1.51
N ALA A 51 4.11 5.63 -1.23
CA ALA A 51 4.98 6.48 -0.42
C ALA A 51 6.24 6.88 -1.20
N ASN A 52 6.03 7.63 -2.28
CA ASN A 52 7.15 8.21 -3.01
C ASN A 52 7.83 9.28 -2.16
N PHE A 53 9.16 9.29 -2.15
CA PHE A 53 9.95 10.10 -1.23
C PHE A 53 11.02 10.93 -1.94
N TRP A 54 11.45 12.00 -1.27
CA TRP A 54 12.61 12.79 -1.68
C TRP A 54 13.85 12.35 -0.88
N PRO A 55 14.98 12.02 -1.52
CA PRO A 55 16.21 11.67 -0.82
C PRO A 55 16.65 12.79 0.13
N GLY A 56 17.11 12.42 1.32
CA GLY A 56 17.60 13.39 2.30
C GLY A 56 16.52 14.27 2.94
N SER A 57 15.23 14.02 2.70
CA SER A 57 14.15 14.82 3.29
C SER A 57 13.92 14.58 4.78
N GLY A 58 14.47 13.49 5.34
CA GLY A 58 14.20 13.06 6.72
C GLY A 58 12.77 12.54 6.94
N ASP A 59 11.98 12.40 5.87
CA ASP A 59 10.62 11.85 5.92
C ASP A 59 10.66 10.33 6.06
N VAL A 60 10.11 9.84 7.17
CA VAL A 60 10.06 8.41 7.51
C VAL A 60 8.85 7.66 6.94
N THR A 61 8.04 8.31 6.08
CA THR A 61 6.78 7.72 5.59
C THR A 61 7.02 6.39 4.88
N ALA A 62 8.07 6.29 4.06
CA ALA A 62 8.38 5.10 3.28
C ALA A 62 8.70 3.90 4.18
N GLU A 63 9.51 4.12 5.22
CA GLU A 63 9.88 3.11 6.21
C GLU A 63 8.66 2.64 7.01
N VAL A 64 7.78 3.57 7.38
CA VAL A 64 6.56 3.25 8.14
C VAL A 64 5.62 2.36 7.32
N VAL A 65 5.36 2.71 6.05
CA VAL A 65 4.46 1.91 5.20
C VAL A 65 5.07 0.56 4.78
N GLU A 66 6.39 0.49 4.62
CA GLU A 66 7.09 -0.77 4.33
C GLU A 66 7.05 -1.72 5.54
N ALA A 67 7.27 -1.19 6.76
CA ALA A 67 7.13 -1.97 7.97
C ALA A 67 5.70 -2.51 8.13
N PHE A 68 4.70 -1.68 7.82
CA PHE A 68 3.30 -2.10 7.85
C PHE A 68 2.98 -3.19 6.82
N SER A 69 3.51 -3.11 5.60
CA SER A 69 3.23 -4.13 4.57
C SER A 69 3.85 -5.49 4.90
N ARG A 70 5.04 -5.52 5.50
CA ARG A 70 5.69 -6.77 5.96
C ARG A 70 4.88 -7.52 7.01
N GLN A 71 4.01 -6.84 7.73
CA GLN A 71 3.15 -7.43 8.77
C GLN A 71 1.77 -7.87 8.25
N ASN A 72 1.40 -7.50 7.02
CA ASN A 72 0.03 -7.63 6.52
C ASN A 72 0.01 -8.12 5.06
N GLU A 73 -0.37 -9.38 4.84
CA GLU A 73 -0.31 -10.06 3.54
C GLU A 73 -1.12 -9.40 2.40
N HIS A 74 -2.18 -8.65 2.73
CA HIS A 74 -3.04 -7.95 1.76
C HIS A 74 -2.53 -6.54 1.41
N VAL A 75 -1.36 -6.14 1.92
CA VAL A 75 -0.81 -4.79 1.74
C VAL A 75 0.33 -4.82 0.75
N ARG A 76 0.31 -3.90 -0.22
CA ARG A 76 1.36 -3.68 -1.19
C ARG A 76 1.87 -2.24 -1.09
N THR A 77 3.15 -2.04 -1.36
CA THR A 77 3.77 -0.71 -1.31
C THR A 77 4.32 -0.32 -2.67
N VAL A 78 4.10 0.94 -3.05
CA VAL A 78 4.78 1.60 -4.17
C VAL A 78 5.65 2.71 -3.57
N ILE A 79 6.95 2.45 -3.50
CA ILE A 79 7.94 3.36 -2.94
C ILE A 79 8.93 3.68 -4.05
N ARG A 80 8.93 4.93 -4.51
CA ARG A 80 9.88 5.41 -5.50
C ARG A 80 10.51 6.71 -5.05
N GLN A 81 11.80 6.86 -5.36
CA GLN A 81 12.46 8.14 -5.29
C GLN A 81 11.79 9.10 -6.30
N LYS A 82 11.45 10.32 -5.88
CA LYS A 82 11.01 11.37 -6.79
C LYS A 82 12.22 11.93 -7.55
N GLU A 83 12.11 11.99 -8.88
CA GLU A 83 13.15 12.51 -9.79
C GLU A 83 12.83 13.92 -10.33
N GLY A 84 11.84 14.60 -9.76
CA GLY A 84 11.40 15.93 -10.17
C GLY A 84 9.94 16.18 -9.81
N ASP A 85 9.52 17.45 -9.83
CA ASP A 85 8.11 17.83 -9.80
C ASP A 85 7.68 18.15 -11.23
N MET A 86 6.52 17.63 -11.63
CA MET A 86 5.79 18.10 -12.82
C MET A 86 4.62 18.93 -12.33
#